data_AF-A0A7S1ALE4-F1
#
_entry.id   AF-A0A7S1ALE4-F1
#
_cell.length_a   1.000
_cell.length_b   1.000
_cell.length_c   1.000
_cell.angle_alpha   90.00
_cell.angle_beta   90.00
_cell.angle_gamma   90.00
#
_symmetry.space_group_name_H-M   'P 1'
#
loop_
_entity.id
_entity.type
_entity.pdbx_description
1 polymer ?
#
loop_
_entity_poly.entity_id
_entity_poly.type
_entity_poly.pdbx_seq_one_letter_code
_entity_poly.pdbx_strand_id
1 'polypeptide(L)'
;MGDFRRVVFCCLLTVVRCKMSGCIMGEMVWAVFQGIADLGRGGYEQCNAAHDGCWFPARVASFDGDFYIVEWDDGDRLHRRVPAGLVRRRFTEELCSVPVVYDSDDPEDLWQPSEIPCTILLRLHWNASKVKWRKKAVSKLRKEHLPDEVIGGFEWHVIFRFRVVNQCERVFKTIHKVLKTCADPEECYAHEYVKGIEYVGDDPNTRKVSGRHLHEQRDEL
;
A
#
# COMPACT_ATOMS: atom_id res chain seq x y z
N MET A 1 -25.37 -61.55 5.62
CA MET A 1 -25.95 -60.44 4.85
C MET A 1 -25.75 -59.19 5.70
N GLY A 2 -24.86 -58.29 5.26
CA GLY A 2 -24.28 -57.25 6.10
C GLY A 2 -25.08 -55.95 6.12
N ASP A 3 -25.21 -55.38 7.31
CA ASP A 3 -25.83 -54.09 7.61
C ASP A 3 -25.00 -52.91 7.07
N PHE A 4 -25.56 -52.17 6.11
CA PHE A 4 -25.00 -50.92 5.60
C PHE A 4 -25.54 -49.75 6.45
N ARG A 5 -24.78 -49.33 7.47
CA ARG A 5 -25.02 -48.08 8.20
C ARG A 5 -24.74 -46.89 7.29
N ARG A 6 -25.79 -46.16 6.92
CA ARG A 6 -25.74 -44.86 6.24
C ARG A 6 -25.20 -43.79 7.20
N VAL A 7 -24.04 -43.22 6.89
CA VAL A 7 -23.53 -41.99 7.53
C VAL A 7 -24.15 -40.81 6.81
N VAL A 8 -25.04 -40.08 7.48
CA VAL A 8 -25.58 -38.80 7.00
C VAL A 8 -24.57 -37.73 7.39
N PHE A 9 -23.79 -37.24 6.42
CA PHE A 9 -22.96 -36.06 6.57
C PHE A 9 -23.86 -34.82 6.54
N CYS A 10 -24.21 -34.32 7.73
CA CYS A 10 -24.88 -33.05 7.89
C CYS A 10 -23.85 -31.94 7.67
N CYS A 11 -23.79 -31.42 6.45
CA CYS A 11 -22.96 -30.28 6.10
C CYS A 11 -23.61 -29.02 6.72
N LEU A 12 -23.14 -28.61 7.89
CA LEU A 12 -23.47 -27.30 8.45
C LEU A 12 -22.91 -26.22 7.51
N LEU A 13 -23.80 -25.63 6.72
CA LEU A 13 -23.56 -24.38 6.00
C LEU A 13 -23.47 -23.25 7.03
N THR A 14 -22.27 -22.97 7.52
CA THR A 14 -21.95 -21.69 8.14
C THR A 14 -22.08 -20.60 7.09
N VAL A 15 -23.18 -19.84 7.16
CA VAL A 15 -23.37 -18.62 6.37
C VAL A 15 -22.32 -17.60 6.83
N VAL A 16 -21.21 -17.53 6.12
CA VAL A 16 -20.24 -16.44 6.26
C VAL A 16 -20.94 -15.18 5.74
N ARG A 17 -21.44 -14.35 6.65
CA ARG A 17 -21.91 -12.99 6.33
C ARG A 17 -20.71 -12.17 5.88
N CYS A 18 -20.50 -12.10 4.57
CA CYS A 18 -19.57 -11.16 3.97
C CYS A 18 -20.15 -9.74 4.15
N LYS A 19 -19.51 -8.91 4.98
CA LYS A 19 -19.84 -7.47 5.06
C LYS A 19 -19.46 -6.84 3.72
N MET A 20 -20.42 -6.68 2.81
CA MET A 20 -20.25 -5.84 1.63
C MET A 20 -20.09 -4.38 2.10
N SER A 21 -18.87 -3.88 2.09
CA SER A 21 -18.51 -2.59 2.69
C SER A 21 -18.81 -1.37 1.79
N GLY A 22 -19.27 -1.54 0.55
CA GLY A 22 -19.56 -0.43 -0.37
C GLY A 22 -21.03 -0.27 -0.76
N CYS A 23 -21.34 0.86 -1.40
CA CYS A 23 -22.66 1.17 -1.92
C CYS A 23 -22.83 0.60 -3.32
N ILE A 24 -23.95 -0.07 -3.56
CA ILE A 24 -24.20 -0.78 -4.82
C ILE A 24 -24.79 0.17 -5.87
N MET A 25 -24.64 -0.16 -7.16
CA MET A 25 -25.26 0.62 -8.24
C MET A 25 -26.79 0.67 -8.06
N GLY A 26 -27.38 1.84 -8.32
CA GLY A 26 -28.79 2.14 -8.12
C GLY A 26 -29.20 2.43 -6.67
N GLU A 27 -28.29 2.26 -5.69
CA GLU A 27 -28.58 2.55 -4.29
C GLU A 27 -28.77 4.06 -4.06
N MET A 28 -29.78 4.41 -3.25
CA MET A 28 -29.98 5.78 -2.80
C MET A 28 -29.00 6.12 -1.67
N VAL A 29 -28.25 7.19 -1.85
CA VAL A 29 -27.18 7.63 -0.97
C VAL A 29 -27.31 9.12 -0.65
N TRP A 30 -26.63 9.56 0.40
CA TRP A 30 -26.28 10.96 0.61
C TRP A 30 -24.85 11.17 0.14
N ALA A 31 -24.63 12.19 -0.70
CA ALA A 31 -23.32 12.52 -1.23
C ALA A 31 -23.01 14.01 -1.02
N VAL A 32 -21.74 14.33 -0.76
CA VAL A 32 -21.31 15.73 -0.66
C VAL A 32 -21.18 16.33 -2.05
N PHE A 33 -21.94 17.38 -2.32
CA PHE A 33 -21.78 18.15 -3.56
C PHE A 33 -20.46 18.94 -3.48
N GLN A 34 -19.56 18.74 -4.44
CA GLN A 34 -18.25 19.42 -4.44
C GLN A 34 -18.23 20.75 -5.21
N GLY A 35 -19.41 21.28 -5.55
CA GLY A 35 -19.55 22.58 -6.20
C GLY A 35 -19.97 23.70 -5.23
N ILE A 36 -20.42 24.79 -5.83
CA ILE A 36 -20.99 25.93 -5.12
C ILE A 36 -22.51 25.73 -5.04
N ALA A 37 -23.07 25.73 -3.84
CA ALA A 37 -24.50 25.54 -3.61
C ALA A 37 -25.07 26.68 -2.75
N ASP A 38 -26.35 27.01 -2.97
CA ASP A 38 -27.09 27.87 -2.04
C ASP A 38 -27.58 27.04 -0.86
N LEU A 39 -27.02 27.32 0.32
CA LEU A 39 -27.34 26.61 1.56
C LEU A 39 -28.56 27.19 2.30
N GLY A 40 -29.36 28.04 1.64
CA GLY A 40 -30.54 28.67 2.22
C GLY A 40 -30.20 29.75 3.26
N ARG A 41 -28.94 30.20 3.31
CA ARG A 41 -28.45 31.27 4.20
C ARG A 41 -28.29 32.62 3.48
N GLY A 42 -28.85 32.74 2.28
CA GLY A 42 -28.82 33.98 1.50
C GLY A 42 -27.55 34.16 0.67
N GLY A 43 -26.91 33.07 0.24
CA GLY A 43 -25.68 33.12 -0.54
C GLY A 43 -25.22 31.75 -1.04
N TYR A 44 -24.41 31.79 -2.09
CA TYR A 44 -23.75 30.64 -2.69
C TYR A 44 -22.42 30.38 -1.99
N GLU A 45 -22.25 29.19 -1.42
CA GLU A 45 -21.05 28.80 -0.68
C GLU A 45 -20.41 27.54 -1.28
N GLN A 46 -19.09 27.43 -1.16
CA GLN A 46 -18.37 26.23 -1.56
C GLN A 46 -18.67 25.09 -0.60
N CYS A 47 -19.24 24.01 -1.11
CA CYS A 47 -19.62 22.89 -0.28
C CYS A 47 -18.44 22.02 0.15
N ASN A 48 -18.51 21.50 1.38
CA ASN A 48 -17.58 20.53 1.94
C ASN A 48 -18.28 19.62 2.97
N ALA A 49 -17.60 18.53 3.36
CA ALA A 49 -18.15 17.49 4.24
C ALA A 49 -18.45 17.95 5.67
N ALA A 50 -17.84 19.06 6.12
CA ALA A 50 -18.08 19.63 7.45
C ALA A 50 -19.37 20.46 7.52
N HIS A 51 -20.01 20.72 6.37
CA HIS A 51 -21.30 21.41 6.31
C HIS A 51 -22.42 20.40 6.07
N ASP A 52 -23.29 20.23 7.08
CA ASP A 52 -24.44 19.31 6.98
C ASP A 52 -25.38 19.64 5.82
N GLY A 53 -25.48 20.92 5.44
CA GLY A 53 -26.29 21.38 4.30
C GLY A 53 -25.72 21.01 2.93
N CYS A 54 -24.54 20.40 2.86
CA CYS A 54 -23.87 20.03 1.61
C CYS A 54 -24.03 18.56 1.24
N TRP A 55 -24.80 17.80 2.03
CA TRP A 55 -25.13 16.40 1.74
C TRP A 55 -26.47 16.34 1.00
N PHE A 56 -26.41 16.00 -0.28
CA PHE A 56 -27.59 15.94 -1.14
C PHE A 56 -27.93 14.49 -1.50
N PRO A 57 -29.22 14.20 -1.72
CA PRO A 57 -29.63 12.85 -2.09
C PRO A 57 -29.24 12.57 -3.54
N ALA A 58 -28.71 11.38 -3.77
CA ALA A 58 -28.29 10.92 -5.08
C ALA A 58 -28.48 9.40 -5.22
N ARG A 59 -28.35 8.90 -6.44
CA ARG A 59 -28.26 7.47 -6.74
C ARG A 59 -26.87 7.13 -7.24
N VAL A 60 -26.33 6.00 -6.80
CA VAL A 60 -25.05 5.52 -7.33
C VAL A 60 -25.26 5.08 -8.77
N ALA A 61 -24.64 5.77 -9.72
CA ALA A 61 -24.69 5.42 -11.14
C ALA A 61 -23.59 4.42 -11.49
N SER A 62 -22.35 4.69 -11.05
CA SER A 62 -21.22 3.78 -11.21
C SER A 62 -20.12 4.10 -10.20
N PHE A 63 -19.05 3.30 -10.22
CA PHE A 63 -17.88 3.47 -9.37
C PHE A 63 -16.61 3.53 -10.22
N ASP A 64 -15.73 4.48 -9.93
CA ASP A 64 -14.49 4.78 -10.66
C ASP A 64 -13.31 4.75 -9.68
N GLY A 65 -13.06 3.57 -9.09
CA GLY A 65 -11.91 3.28 -8.22
C GLY A 65 -11.92 3.99 -6.86
N ASP A 66 -11.78 5.31 -6.85
CA ASP A 66 -11.77 6.15 -5.63
C ASP A 66 -13.02 7.03 -5.52
N PHE A 67 -13.83 7.09 -6.58
CA PHE A 67 -14.98 7.99 -6.70
C PHE A 67 -16.25 7.21 -7.05
N TYR A 68 -17.37 7.58 -6.43
CA TYR A 68 -18.69 7.24 -6.95
C TYR A 68 -19.08 8.26 -8.00
N ILE A 69 -19.58 7.76 -9.13
CA ILE A 69 -20.36 8.55 -10.06
C ILE A 69 -21.81 8.44 -9.60
N VAL A 70 -22.41 9.58 -9.24
CA VAL A 70 -23.77 9.65 -8.73
C VAL A 70 -24.69 10.41 -9.68
N GLU A 71 -25.96 10.04 -9.70
CA GLU A 71 -27.04 10.80 -10.31
C GLU A 71 -27.76 11.56 -9.20
N TRP A 72 -27.60 12.87 -9.19
CA TRP A 72 -28.27 13.75 -8.24
C TRP A 72 -29.78 13.74 -8.50
N ASP A 73 -30.58 13.73 -7.43
CA ASP A 73 -32.05 13.76 -7.56
C ASP A 73 -32.56 15.09 -8.17
N ASP A 74 -31.75 16.16 -8.18
CA ASP A 74 -32.04 17.44 -8.84
C ASP A 74 -31.71 17.46 -10.35
N GLY A 75 -31.05 16.42 -10.85
CA GLY A 75 -30.68 16.26 -12.25
C GLY A 75 -29.35 16.89 -12.68
N ASP A 76 -28.49 17.38 -11.77
CA ASP A 76 -27.15 17.87 -12.14
C ASP A 76 -26.32 16.75 -12.80
N ARG A 77 -25.74 17.04 -13.97
CA ARG A 77 -24.92 16.10 -14.76
C ARG A 77 -23.43 16.42 -14.78
N LEU A 78 -23.05 17.61 -14.34
CA LEU A 78 -21.68 18.14 -14.40
C LEU A 78 -20.85 17.70 -13.19
N HIS A 79 -21.46 17.64 -11.99
CA HIS A 79 -20.74 17.37 -10.73
C HIS A 79 -21.02 15.98 -10.17
N ARG A 80 -21.03 14.96 -11.04
CA ARG A 80 -21.44 13.60 -10.67
C ARG A 80 -20.36 12.79 -9.95
N ARG A 81 -19.11 13.24 -9.96
CA ARG A 81 -17.97 12.49 -9.40
C ARG A 81 -17.72 12.90 -7.95
N VAL A 82 -17.97 12.00 -7.01
CA VAL A 82 -17.86 12.24 -5.56
C VAL A 82 -16.91 11.21 -4.93
N PRO A 83 -15.89 11.60 -4.14
CA PRO A 83 -15.00 10.66 -3.46
C PRO A 83 -15.77 9.66 -2.58
N ALA A 84 -15.33 8.40 -2.51
CA ALA A 84 -16.00 7.37 -1.72
C ALA A 84 -16.21 7.75 -0.24
N GLY A 85 -15.22 8.40 0.37
CA GLY A 85 -15.31 8.90 1.75
C GLY A 85 -16.33 10.03 1.97
N LEU A 86 -16.95 10.54 0.90
CA LEU A 86 -17.96 11.59 0.92
C LEU A 86 -19.33 11.11 0.42
N VAL A 87 -19.55 9.80 0.45
CA VAL A 87 -20.84 9.16 0.15
C VAL A 87 -21.22 8.28 1.32
N ARG A 88 -22.48 8.34 1.75
CA ARG A 88 -23.02 7.49 2.82
C ARG A 88 -24.37 6.93 2.45
N ARG A 89 -24.70 5.77 3.00
CA ARG A 89 -25.99 5.12 2.79
C ARG A 89 -27.11 5.98 3.36
N ARG A 90 -28.21 6.11 2.60
CA ARG A 90 -29.33 6.97 2.99
C ARG A 90 -30.01 6.52 4.28
N PHE A 91 -30.05 5.21 4.53
CA PHE A 91 -30.81 4.62 5.64
C PHE A 91 -29.95 4.28 6.86
N THR A 92 -28.68 3.91 6.67
CA THR A 92 -27.80 3.53 7.79
C THR A 92 -26.82 4.63 8.17
N GLU A 93 -26.70 5.69 7.34
CA GLU A 93 -25.70 6.75 7.45
C GLU A 93 -24.24 6.26 7.48
N GLU A 94 -24.01 4.96 7.27
CA GLU A 94 -22.70 4.38 7.15
C GLU A 94 -22.04 4.90 5.87
N LEU A 95 -20.78 5.30 5.99
CA LEU A 95 -19.99 5.68 4.83
C LEU A 95 -19.96 4.52 3.84
N CYS A 96 -20.20 4.85 2.58
CA CYS A 96 -19.97 3.96 1.47
C CYS A 96 -18.46 3.74 1.39
N SER A 97 -17.94 2.70 2.02
CA SER A 97 -16.55 2.29 1.79
C SER A 97 -16.41 1.96 0.30
N VAL A 98 -15.19 2.00 -0.22
CA VAL A 98 -14.88 1.46 -1.55
C VAL A 98 -15.50 0.06 -1.64
N PRO A 99 -16.46 -0.23 -2.57
CA PRO A 99 -16.95 -1.58 -2.74
C PRO A 99 -15.76 -2.39 -3.22
N VAL A 100 -15.37 -3.40 -2.45
CA VAL A 100 -14.36 -4.37 -2.91
C VAL A 100 -15.07 -5.27 -3.91
N VAL A 101 -15.20 -4.80 -5.14
CA VAL A 101 -15.66 -5.61 -6.26
C VAL A 101 -14.51 -6.54 -6.59
N TYR A 102 -14.59 -7.78 -6.10
CA TYR A 102 -13.77 -8.85 -6.66
C TYR A 102 -14.51 -9.33 -7.92
N ASP A 103 -14.25 -8.67 -9.05
CA ASP A 103 -14.64 -9.20 -10.36
C ASP A 103 -13.76 -10.42 -10.63
N SER A 104 -14.35 -11.61 -10.55
CA SER A 104 -13.63 -12.87 -10.67
C SER A 104 -13.44 -13.37 -12.10
N ASP A 105 -13.82 -12.59 -13.13
CA ASP A 105 -13.85 -13.09 -14.52
C ASP A 105 -13.39 -12.10 -15.64
N ASP A 106 -12.65 -11.02 -15.33
CA ASP A 106 -11.96 -10.20 -16.35
C ASP A 106 -10.43 -10.15 -16.05
N PRO A 107 -9.54 -10.65 -16.93
CA PRO A 107 -8.13 -10.87 -16.62
C PRO A 107 -7.21 -9.63 -16.70
N GLU A 108 -7.73 -8.40 -16.60
CA GLU A 108 -6.91 -7.19 -16.61
C GLU A 108 -7.17 -6.30 -15.38
N ASP A 109 -6.10 -6.07 -14.61
CA ASP A 109 -5.97 -5.19 -13.42
C ASP A 109 -6.58 -5.63 -12.08
N LEU A 110 -6.17 -6.83 -11.64
CA LEU A 110 -5.93 -7.07 -10.21
C LEU A 110 -5.00 -5.96 -9.67
N TRP A 111 -5.48 -5.11 -8.74
CA TRP A 111 -4.57 -4.27 -7.95
C TRP A 111 -3.61 -5.20 -7.20
N GLN A 112 -2.45 -5.34 -7.79
CA GLN A 112 -1.33 -6.02 -7.23
C GLN A 112 -0.57 -4.97 -6.41
N PRO A 113 -0.47 -5.10 -5.07
CA PRO A 113 0.36 -4.19 -4.30
C PRO A 113 1.73 -4.17 -4.96
N SER A 114 2.25 -2.96 -5.21
CA SER A 114 3.58 -2.81 -5.80
C SER A 114 4.55 -3.53 -4.87
N GLU A 115 5.11 -4.62 -5.37
CA GLU A 115 5.98 -5.47 -4.56
C GLU A 115 7.16 -4.62 -4.08
N ILE A 116 7.39 -4.63 -2.76
CA ILE A 116 8.41 -3.80 -2.16
C ILE A 116 9.77 -4.21 -2.77
N PRO A 117 10.46 -3.28 -3.49
CA PRO A 117 11.75 -3.58 -4.10
C PRO A 117 12.72 -4.10 -3.04
N CYS A 118 13.74 -4.83 -3.47
CA CYS A 118 14.68 -5.41 -2.52
C CYS A 118 15.29 -4.30 -1.66
N THR A 119 15.00 -4.36 -0.36
CA THR A 119 15.27 -3.28 0.58
C THR A 119 16.24 -3.78 1.64
N ILE A 120 17.32 -3.04 1.84
CA ILE A 120 18.29 -3.28 2.91
C ILE A 120 18.36 -2.06 3.83
N LEU A 121 18.45 -2.33 5.12
CA LEU A 121 18.68 -1.33 6.16
C LEU A 121 20.13 -1.43 6.59
N LEU A 122 20.84 -0.31 6.50
CA LEU A 122 22.21 -0.15 6.95
C LEU A 122 22.21 0.60 8.28
N ARG A 123 22.73 -0.04 9.33
CA ARG A 123 23.01 0.58 10.63
C ARG A 123 24.38 1.25 10.55
N LEU A 124 24.43 2.56 10.72
CA LEU A 124 25.64 3.36 10.69
C LEU A 124 26.32 3.39 12.07
N HIS A 125 27.61 3.72 12.07
CA HIS A 125 28.37 4.00 13.30
C HIS A 125 27.78 5.17 14.09
N TRP A 126 28.05 5.22 15.40
CA TRP A 126 27.61 6.30 16.30
C TRP A 126 28.06 7.69 15.82
N ASN A 127 29.15 7.77 15.04
CA ASN A 127 29.60 8.97 14.34
C ASN A 127 28.53 9.61 13.44
N ALA A 128 27.50 8.86 13.04
CA ALA A 128 26.36 9.35 12.26
C ALA A 128 25.49 10.38 12.99
N SER A 129 25.61 10.48 14.32
CA SER A 129 25.11 11.62 15.10
C SER A 129 25.63 12.97 14.58
N LYS A 130 26.83 12.99 13.97
CA LYS A 130 27.40 14.18 13.34
C LYS A 130 26.88 14.32 11.91
N VAL A 131 26.04 15.33 11.65
CA VAL A 131 25.39 15.58 10.35
C VAL A 131 26.38 15.59 9.16
N LYS A 132 27.55 16.23 9.30
CA LYS A 132 28.58 16.26 8.25
C LYS A 132 29.13 14.87 7.93
N TRP A 133 29.39 14.06 8.97
CA TRP A 133 29.88 12.70 8.80
C TRP A 133 28.83 11.82 8.14
N ARG A 134 27.57 11.89 8.59
CA ARG A 134 26.44 11.14 7.99
C ARG A 134 26.23 11.46 6.52
N LYS A 135 26.25 12.75 6.14
CA LYS A 135 26.13 13.16 4.73
C LYS A 135 27.26 12.58 3.88
N LYS A 136 28.50 12.58 4.39
CA LYS A 136 29.67 11.99 3.72
C LYS A 136 29.50 10.47 3.56
N ALA A 137 29.13 9.79 4.64
CA ALA A 137 28.89 8.35 4.66
C ALA A 137 27.83 7.93 3.64
N VAL A 138 26.64 8.54 3.70
CA VAL A 138 25.53 8.26 2.77
C VAL A 138 25.93 8.57 1.32
N SER A 139 26.65 9.68 1.08
CA SER A 139 27.11 10.01 -0.27
C SER A 139 28.09 8.98 -0.83
N LYS A 140 29.03 8.49 -0.01
CA LYS A 140 30.00 7.46 -0.43
C LYS A 140 29.32 6.12 -0.66
N LEU A 141 28.50 5.65 0.28
CA LEU A 141 27.72 4.40 0.16
C LEU A 141 26.80 4.43 -1.08
N ARG A 142 26.16 5.56 -1.37
CA ARG A 142 25.32 5.72 -2.57
C ARG A 142 26.12 5.60 -3.86
N LYS A 143 27.31 6.20 -3.91
CA LYS A 143 28.20 6.11 -5.09
C LYS A 143 28.76 4.70 -5.28
N GLU A 144 29.04 4.00 -4.20
CA GLU A 144 29.65 2.67 -4.23
C GLU A 144 28.67 1.56 -4.61
N HIS A 145 27.45 1.60 -4.03
CA HIS A 145 26.48 0.51 -4.18
C HIS A 145 25.37 0.80 -5.19
N LEU A 146 25.27 2.05 -5.65
CA LEU A 146 24.32 2.51 -6.68
C LEU A 146 22.87 2.03 -6.46
N PRO A 147 22.27 2.25 -5.27
CA PRO A 147 20.87 1.93 -5.05
C PRO A 147 19.96 2.83 -5.90
N ASP A 148 18.82 2.29 -6.33
CA ASP A 148 17.80 3.04 -7.09
C ASP A 148 17.19 4.15 -6.25
N GLU A 149 16.97 3.88 -4.97
CA GLU A 149 16.43 4.84 -4.00
C GLU A 149 17.21 4.77 -2.69
N VAL A 150 17.49 5.95 -2.12
CA VAL A 150 18.12 6.12 -0.80
C VAL A 150 17.16 6.88 0.09
N ILE A 151 16.67 6.21 1.13
CA ILE A 151 15.85 6.83 2.16
C ILE A 151 16.75 7.15 3.34
N GLY A 152 17.03 8.44 3.50
CA GLY A 152 17.76 9.01 4.62
C GLY A 152 16.83 9.89 5.47
N GLY A 153 17.11 10.00 6.77
CA GLY A 153 16.30 10.80 7.69
C GLY A 153 16.49 10.40 9.15
N PHE A 154 16.95 9.16 9.36
CA PHE A 154 17.29 8.64 10.68
C PHE A 154 18.74 8.98 11.06
N GLU A 155 19.02 9.07 12.37
CA GLU A 155 20.34 9.43 12.87
C GLU A 155 21.38 8.34 12.60
N TRP A 156 21.01 7.07 12.79
CA TRP A 156 21.93 5.93 12.71
C TRP A 156 21.53 4.90 11.65
N HIS A 157 20.56 5.22 10.79
CA HIS A 157 20.06 4.29 9.78
C HIS A 157 19.97 4.96 8.40
N VAL A 158 20.26 4.18 7.37
CA VAL A 158 19.96 4.52 5.98
C VAL A 158 19.39 3.29 5.29
N ILE A 159 18.36 3.49 4.48
CA ILE A 159 17.67 2.40 3.78
C ILE A 159 17.98 2.53 2.29
N PHE A 160 18.43 1.44 1.69
CA PHE A 160 18.65 1.32 0.25
C PHE A 160 17.61 0.40 -0.36
N ARG A 161 17.06 0.82 -1.50
CA ARG A 161 16.11 0.05 -2.29
C ARG A 161 16.69 -0.21 -3.68
N PHE A 162 16.47 -1.43 -4.15
CA PHE A 162 16.95 -1.94 -5.42
C PHE A 162 15.79 -2.59 -6.19
N ARG A 163 15.58 -2.18 -7.44
CA ARG A 163 14.66 -2.82 -8.37
C ARG A 163 15.22 -4.17 -8.85
N VAL A 164 16.54 -4.27 -8.97
CA VAL A 164 17.24 -5.52 -9.36
C VAL A 164 17.64 -6.30 -8.12
N VAL A 165 17.00 -7.45 -7.88
CA VAL A 165 17.22 -8.25 -6.66
C VAL A 165 18.66 -8.77 -6.56
N ASN A 166 19.27 -9.13 -7.69
CA ASN A 166 20.66 -9.60 -7.70
C ASN A 166 21.65 -8.52 -7.23
N GLN A 167 21.41 -7.25 -7.59
CA GLN A 167 22.24 -6.15 -7.11
C GLN A 167 22.10 -5.99 -5.59
N CYS A 168 20.87 -6.03 -5.08
CA CYS A 168 20.59 -6.00 -3.65
C CYS A 168 21.30 -7.12 -2.89
N GLU A 169 21.19 -8.38 -3.38
CA GLU A 169 21.89 -9.53 -2.79
C GLU A 169 23.41 -9.37 -2.81
N ARG A 170 23.99 -8.86 -3.91
CA ARG A 170 25.44 -8.61 -4.02
C ARG A 170 25.90 -7.57 -2.99
N VAL A 171 25.17 -6.47 -2.86
CA VAL A 171 25.47 -5.42 -1.87
C VAL A 171 25.36 -5.99 -0.46
N PHE A 172 24.27 -6.70 -0.17
CA PHE A 172 24.06 -7.34 1.13
C PHE A 172 25.21 -8.30 1.47
N LYS A 173 25.52 -9.25 0.58
CA LYS A 173 26.59 -10.23 0.79
C LYS A 173 27.96 -9.57 0.96
N THR A 174 28.26 -8.52 0.19
CA THR A 174 29.52 -7.78 0.30
C THR A 174 29.68 -7.15 1.67
N ILE A 175 28.69 -6.36 2.11
CA ILE A 175 28.75 -5.67 3.41
C ILE A 175 28.70 -6.68 4.55
N HIS A 176 27.80 -7.65 4.48
CA HIS A 176 27.65 -8.68 5.51
C HIS A 176 28.91 -9.54 5.67
N LYS A 177 29.62 -9.84 4.58
CA LYS A 177 30.91 -10.55 4.63
C LYS A 177 31.97 -9.75 5.38
N VAL A 178 32.03 -8.43 5.17
CA VAL A 178 32.94 -7.53 5.91
C VAL A 178 32.56 -7.48 7.38
N LEU A 179 31.27 -7.38 7.71
CA LEU A 179 30.82 -7.32 9.11
C LEU A 179 30.99 -8.64 9.86
N LYS A 180 30.90 -9.79 9.17
CA LYS A 180 31.13 -11.12 9.74
C LYS A 180 32.55 -11.35 10.28
N THR A 181 33.54 -10.52 9.91
CA THR A 181 34.89 -10.64 10.48
C THR A 181 34.97 -10.11 11.92
N CYS A 182 33.91 -9.47 12.42
CA CYS A 182 33.87 -8.92 13.76
C CYS A 182 33.29 -9.90 14.78
N ALA A 183 33.92 -9.95 15.96
CA ALA A 183 33.43 -10.72 17.10
C ALA A 183 32.25 -10.04 17.81
N ASP A 184 32.31 -8.70 17.96
CA ASP A 184 31.23 -7.88 18.51
C ASP A 184 30.70 -6.89 17.45
N PRO A 185 29.42 -6.96 17.05
CA PRO A 185 28.80 -6.04 16.11
C PRO A 185 28.81 -4.57 16.55
N GLU A 186 28.80 -4.26 17.84
CA GLU A 186 28.71 -2.88 18.33
C GLU A 186 30.09 -2.18 18.39
N GLU A 187 31.18 -2.95 18.50
CA GLU A 187 32.56 -2.45 18.44
C GLU A 187 33.23 -2.68 17.06
N CYS A 188 32.49 -3.21 16.09
CA CYS A 188 32.97 -3.61 14.77
C CYS A 188 33.22 -2.42 13.83
N TYR A 189 34.48 -2.00 13.65
CA TYR A 189 34.85 -0.99 12.62
C TYR A 189 35.38 -1.62 11.32
N ALA A 190 35.05 -2.88 11.02
CA ALA A 190 35.50 -3.55 9.79
C ALA A 190 35.02 -2.84 8.51
N HIS A 191 33.87 -2.17 8.57
CA HIS A 191 33.39 -1.28 7.52
C HIS A 191 33.44 0.18 7.99
N GLU A 192 33.97 1.07 7.16
CA GLU A 192 34.25 2.49 7.50
C GLU A 192 33.02 3.25 8.02
N TYR A 193 31.82 2.90 7.52
CA TYR A 193 30.58 3.64 7.81
C TYR A 193 29.45 2.82 8.45
N VAL A 194 29.51 1.50 8.34
CA VAL A 194 28.36 0.61 8.60
C VAL A 194 28.78 -0.35 9.70
N LYS A 195 27.90 -0.58 10.67
CA LYS A 195 28.08 -1.56 11.75
C LYS A 195 27.14 -2.75 11.68
N GLY A 196 26.03 -2.62 10.94
CA GLY A 196 25.03 -3.66 10.80
C GLY A 196 24.29 -3.54 9.47
N ILE A 197 23.82 -4.67 8.96
CA ILE A 197 23.01 -4.74 7.73
C ILE A 197 21.90 -5.78 7.89
N GLU A 198 20.69 -5.40 7.50
CA GLU A 198 19.50 -6.24 7.63
C GLU A 198 18.62 -6.09 6.38
N TYR A 199 17.87 -7.14 6.02
CA TYR A 199 16.81 -7.02 5.03
C TYR A 199 15.58 -6.38 5.65
N VAL A 200 14.86 -5.56 4.87
CA VAL A 200 13.56 -5.04 5.26
C VAL A 200 12.49 -5.74 4.41
N GLY A 201 11.52 -6.37 5.09
CA GLY A 201 10.50 -7.22 4.49
C GLY A 201 11.02 -8.62 4.19
N ASP A 202 10.57 -9.19 3.06
CA ASP A 202 10.90 -10.56 2.68
C ASP A 202 12.38 -10.74 2.32
N ASP A 203 12.94 -11.86 2.74
CA ASP A 203 14.30 -12.27 2.37
C ASP A 203 14.36 -12.70 0.88
N PRO A 204 15.56 -12.79 0.29
CA PRO A 204 15.69 -13.10 -1.13
C PRO A 204 15.12 -14.46 -1.56
N ASN A 205 15.08 -15.47 -0.69
CA ASN A 205 14.52 -16.76 -1.03
C ASN A 205 12.99 -16.71 -1.05
N THR A 206 12.39 -16.02 -0.07
CA THR A 206 10.95 -15.74 -0.08
C THR A 206 10.56 -14.97 -1.34
N ARG A 207 11.33 -13.94 -1.72
CA ARG A 207 11.12 -13.16 -2.96
C ARG A 207 11.28 -13.96 -4.27
N LYS A 208 12.19 -14.94 -4.33
CA LYS A 208 12.33 -15.81 -5.52
C LYS A 208 11.09 -16.68 -5.78
N VAL A 209 10.34 -16.98 -4.73
CA VAL A 209 9.13 -17.81 -4.80
C VAL A 209 7.87 -16.95 -4.99
N SER A 210 7.81 -15.78 -4.35
CA SER A 210 6.64 -14.89 -4.37
C SER A 210 6.71 -13.73 -5.38
N GLY A 211 7.89 -13.40 -5.88
CA GLY A 211 8.17 -12.09 -6.49
C GLY A 211 8.03 -11.99 -8.01
N ARG A 212 7.73 -10.76 -8.46
CA ARG A 212 7.56 -10.29 -9.85
C ARG A 212 8.72 -9.41 -10.32
N HIS A 213 9.74 -9.18 -9.48
CA HIS A 213 10.92 -8.39 -9.83
C HIS A 213 11.95 -9.18 -10.64
N LEU A 214 12.66 -8.48 -11.53
CA LEU A 214 13.73 -9.08 -12.35
C LEU A 214 14.86 -9.58 -11.45
N HIS A 215 14.87 -10.89 -11.21
CA HIS A 215 16.09 -11.63 -10.98
C HIS A 215 16.75 -11.75 -12.36
N GLU A 216 17.67 -10.84 -12.70
CA GLU A 216 18.46 -10.98 -13.92
C GLU A 216 18.92 -12.44 -14.03
N GLN A 217 18.39 -13.18 -15.01
CA GLN A 217 18.95 -14.47 -15.35
C GLN A 217 20.36 -14.15 -15.83
N ARG A 218 21.32 -14.75 -15.15
CA ARG A 218 22.69 -14.69 -15.59
C ARG A 218 22.70 -15.46 -16.91
N ASP A 219 22.75 -14.76 -18.04
CA ASP A 219 23.30 -15.38 -19.24
C ASP A 219 24.69 -15.86 -18.83
N GLU A 220 24.84 -17.17 -18.76
CA GLU A 220 26.13 -17.82 -18.59
C GLU A 220 26.98 -17.44 -19.81
N LEU A 221 27.90 -16.48 -19.59
CA LEU A 221 29.07 -16.25 -20.42
C LEU A 221 30.31 -16.39 -19.54
#